data_AF-A0A094HWT9-F1
#
_entry.id   AF-A0A094HWT9-F1
#
_cell.length_a   1.000
_cell.length_b   1.000
_cell.length_c   1.000
_cell.angle_alpha   90.00
_cell.angle_beta   90.00
_cell.angle_gamma   90.00
#
_symmetry.space_group_name_H-M   'P 1'
#
loop_
_entity.id
_entity.type
_entity.pdbx_description
1 polymer ?
#
loop_
_entity_poly.entity_id
_entity_poly.type
_entity_poly.pdbx_seq_one_letter_code
_entity_poly.pdbx_strand_id
1 'polypeptide(L)'
;MDNGPSVVARVPTSIAGPPRLATNSEVATITYLQSKISLSIPKILDWDDNPSNPTGTEYIIQEHVEGVQLHREWHKMNSEQHMLCTKALSLTMKKMASLDFPAYGSLYFADAPLDLDSKIPFEQGFCIGPHCSPVFWNRNPGEHNLCRGPSPNCGPWRDLTSYCGGLIDTGFSRLPRRT
;
A
#
# COMPACT_ATOMS: atom_id res chain seq x y z
N MET A 1 8.11 -0.31 36.10
CA MET A 1 7.29 0.85 35.72
C MET A 1 7.41 0.97 34.23
N ASP A 2 6.39 0.54 33.49
CA ASP A 2 6.35 0.67 32.03
C ASP A 2 4.88 0.88 31.64
N ASN A 3 4.36 2.06 32.00
CA ASN A 3 2.97 2.47 31.72
C ASN A 3 2.93 3.53 30.61
N GLY A 4 3.99 3.60 29.78
CA GLY A 4 4.01 4.49 28.62
C GLY A 4 3.06 4.00 27.52
N PRO A 5 2.58 4.88 26.64
CA PRO A 5 1.82 4.47 25.47
C PRO A 5 2.66 3.56 24.56
N SER A 6 2.12 2.38 24.24
CA SER A 6 2.73 1.43 23.31
C SER A 6 2.60 1.92 21.87
N VAL A 7 3.68 1.84 21.10
CA VAL A 7 3.73 2.21 19.69
C VAL A 7 4.28 1.08 18.85
N VAL A 8 3.97 1.10 17.55
CA VAL A 8 4.52 0.16 16.57
C VAL A 8 5.34 0.93 15.56
N ALA A 9 6.62 0.59 15.44
CA ALA A 9 7.50 1.08 14.37
C ALA A 9 7.57 0.03 13.26
N ARG A 10 7.41 0.47 12.02
CA ARG A 10 7.42 -0.37 10.82
C ARG A 10 8.49 0.13 9.87
N VAL A 11 9.28 -0.80 9.36
CA VAL A 11 10.32 -0.56 8.35
C VAL A 11 10.06 -1.52 7.21
N PRO A 12 10.05 -1.08 5.95
CA PRO A 12 9.78 -1.97 4.83
C PRO A 12 10.94 -2.93 4.60
N THR A 13 10.57 -4.09 4.08
CA THR A 13 11.54 -5.08 3.58
C THR A 13 11.84 -4.82 2.11
N SER A 14 12.89 -5.46 1.58
CA SER A 14 13.29 -5.30 0.17
C SER A 14 12.19 -5.63 -0.85
N ILE A 15 11.20 -6.42 -0.44
CA ILE A 15 10.06 -6.87 -1.28
C ILE A 15 8.78 -6.05 -1.06
N ALA A 16 8.80 -5.02 -0.20
CA ALA A 16 7.61 -4.22 0.13
C ALA A 16 7.09 -3.37 -1.05
N GLY A 17 7.86 -3.27 -2.12
CA GLY A 17 7.55 -2.45 -3.28
C GLY A 17 8.62 -1.39 -3.53
N PRO A 18 8.33 -0.39 -4.38
CA PRO A 18 9.24 0.72 -4.62
C PRO A 18 9.52 1.49 -3.32
N PRO A 19 10.80 1.71 -2.97
CA PRO A 19 11.17 2.54 -1.84
C PRO A 19 10.57 3.93 -1.99
N ARG A 20 10.27 4.54 -0.86
CA ARG A 20 9.59 5.82 -0.71
C ARG A 20 8.11 5.79 -1.10
N LEU A 21 7.82 5.28 -2.30
CA LEU A 21 6.48 5.21 -2.85
C LEU A 21 5.56 4.30 -2.02
N ALA A 22 6.04 3.11 -1.62
CA ALA A 22 5.25 2.18 -0.83
C ALA A 22 4.86 2.77 0.54
N THR A 23 5.84 3.38 1.25
CA THR A 23 5.62 4.01 2.56
C THR A 23 4.68 5.21 2.46
N ASN A 24 4.94 6.11 1.51
CA ASN A 24 4.10 7.28 1.26
C ASN A 24 2.65 6.86 0.93
N SER A 25 2.50 5.85 0.07
CA SER A 25 1.19 5.37 -0.33
C SER A 25 0.42 4.68 0.79
N GLU A 26 1.12 3.91 1.64
CA GLU A 26 0.51 3.28 2.80
C GLU A 26 -0.02 4.33 3.79
N VAL A 27 0.77 5.36 4.10
CA VAL A 27 0.35 6.44 5.00
C VAL A 27 -0.83 7.21 4.40
N ALA A 28 -0.77 7.58 3.12
CA ALA A 28 -1.86 8.25 2.42
C ALA A 28 -3.15 7.41 2.44
N THR A 29 -3.04 6.10 2.22
CA THR A 29 -4.18 5.17 2.28
C THR A 29 -4.81 5.12 3.67
N ILE A 30 -4.00 5.01 4.72
CA ILE A 30 -4.48 5.01 6.11
C ILE A 30 -5.20 6.33 6.43
N THR A 31 -4.57 7.47 6.11
CA THR A 31 -5.16 8.80 6.34
C THR A 31 -6.47 9.00 5.57
N TYR A 32 -6.51 8.58 4.30
CA TYR A 32 -7.71 8.66 3.48
C TYR A 32 -8.85 7.81 4.05
N LEU A 33 -8.58 6.55 4.40
CA LEU A 33 -9.60 5.66 4.96
C LEU A 33 -10.11 6.19 6.31
N GLN A 34 -9.25 6.70 7.19
CA GLN A 34 -9.67 7.32 8.45
C GLN A 34 -10.62 8.51 8.24
N SER A 35 -10.48 9.25 7.13
CA SER A 35 -11.37 10.36 6.77
C SER A 35 -12.72 9.91 6.18
N LYS A 36 -12.78 8.71 5.61
CA LYS A 36 -13.96 8.22 4.84
C LYS A 36 -14.80 7.21 5.58
N ILE A 37 -14.19 6.36 6.40
CA ILE A 37 -14.85 5.22 7.01
C ILE A 37 -14.53 5.15 8.50
N SER A 38 -15.57 4.93 9.31
CA SER A 38 -15.45 4.71 10.75
C SER A 38 -14.93 3.30 11.03
N LEU A 39 -13.64 3.08 10.76
CA LEU A 39 -12.91 1.87 11.12
C LEU A 39 -11.85 2.20 12.16
N SER A 40 -11.60 1.25 13.06
CA SER A 40 -10.48 1.28 14.00
C SER A 40 -9.16 0.98 13.25
N ILE A 41 -8.70 1.93 12.45
CA ILE A 41 -7.39 1.90 11.79
C ILE A 41 -6.41 2.64 12.70
N PRO A 42 -5.24 2.04 13.04
CA PRO A 42 -4.24 2.69 13.89
C PRO A 42 -3.88 4.08 13.38
N LYS A 43 -3.78 5.07 14.27
CA LYS A 43 -3.34 6.41 13.90
C LYS A 43 -1.85 6.40 13.56
N ILE A 44 -1.49 7.08 12.48
CA ILE A 44 -0.09 7.39 12.17
C ILE A 44 0.38 8.50 13.12
N LEU A 45 1.48 8.25 13.82
CA LEU A 45 2.08 9.16 14.78
C LEU A 45 3.24 9.93 14.15
N ASP A 46 4.06 9.25 13.35
CA ASP A 46 5.18 9.82 12.62
C ASP A 46 5.55 8.90 11.44
N TRP A 47 6.18 9.44 10.40
CA TRP A 47 6.70 8.67 9.28
C TRP A 47 7.70 9.51 8.48
N ASP A 48 8.65 8.86 7.83
CA ASP A 48 9.55 9.50 6.87
C ASP A 48 9.84 8.51 5.73
N ASP A 49 9.77 8.99 4.49
CA ASP A 49 10.10 8.21 3.30
C ASP A 49 11.51 8.47 2.77
N ASN A 50 12.22 9.46 3.30
CA ASN A 50 13.55 9.83 2.85
C ASN A 50 14.62 9.02 3.58
N PRO A 51 15.41 8.17 2.90
CA PRO A 51 16.45 7.38 3.56
C PRO A 51 17.60 8.22 4.16
N SER A 52 17.65 9.53 3.88
CA SER A 52 18.60 10.46 4.51
C SER A 52 18.23 10.83 5.95
N ASN A 53 17.07 10.37 6.44
CA ASN A 53 16.66 10.56 7.82
C ASN A 53 17.59 9.77 8.78
N PRO A 54 17.60 10.10 10.10
CA PRO A 54 18.53 9.49 11.06
C PRO A 54 18.47 7.96 11.18
N THR A 55 17.35 7.33 10.79
CA THR A 55 17.21 5.87 10.81
C THR A 55 17.84 5.18 9.59
N GLY A 56 18.21 5.94 8.56
CA GLY A 56 18.83 5.42 7.33
C GLY A 56 17.87 4.65 6.41
N THR A 57 16.57 4.63 6.74
CA THR A 57 15.53 3.92 5.99
C THR A 57 14.20 4.63 6.15
N GLU A 58 13.29 4.43 5.21
CA GLU A 58 11.90 4.84 5.38
C GLU A 58 11.24 4.07 6.55
N TYR A 59 10.30 4.72 7.24
CA TYR A 59 9.62 4.16 8.40
C TYR A 59 8.20 4.71 8.59
N ILE A 60 7.38 3.97 9.35
CA ILE A 60 6.07 4.41 9.85
C ILE A 60 5.99 4.10 11.34
N ILE A 61 5.71 5.11 12.16
CA ILE A 61 5.37 4.97 13.59
C ILE A 61 3.86 5.17 13.73
N GLN A 62 3.19 4.21 14.34
CA GLN A 62 1.74 4.22 14.51
C GLN A 62 1.35 3.77 15.93
N GLU A 63 0.12 4.07 16.32
CA GLU A 63 -0.46 3.58 17.57
C GLU A 63 -0.47 2.04 17.60
N HIS A 64 -0.24 1.48 18.79
CA HIS A 64 -0.51 0.06 19.01
C HIS A 64 -2.02 -0.16 19.13
N VAL A 65 -2.56 -1.10 18.36
CA VAL A 65 -3.97 -1.51 18.46
C VAL A 65 -4.04 -2.78 19.28
N GLU A 66 -4.72 -2.69 20.42
CA GLU A 66 -5.00 -3.82 21.28
C GLU A 66 -5.84 -4.87 20.53
N GLY A 67 -5.38 -6.12 20.58
CA GLY A 67 -6.08 -7.21 19.94
C GLY A 67 -5.22 -8.45 19.75
N VAL A 68 -5.87 -9.52 19.30
CA VAL A 68 -5.23 -10.78 18.94
C VAL A 68 -5.41 -11.03 17.45
N GLN A 69 -4.36 -11.54 16.82
CA GLN A 69 -4.42 -11.84 15.39
C GLN A 69 -5.46 -12.92 15.13
N LEU A 70 -6.35 -12.68 14.16
CA LEU A 70 -7.48 -13.57 13.88
C LEU A 70 -7.04 -15.02 13.63
N HIS A 71 -5.91 -15.24 12.96
CA HIS A 71 -5.39 -16.59 12.69
C HIS A 71 -5.14 -17.42 13.97
N ARG A 72 -4.82 -16.78 15.10
CA ARG A 72 -4.55 -17.44 16.39
C ARG A 72 -5.83 -17.89 17.09
N GLU A 73 -6.93 -17.17 16.87
CA GLU A 73 -8.21 -17.45 17.52
C GLU A 73 -9.18 -18.18 16.58
N TRP A 74 -8.98 -18.12 15.27
CA TRP A 74 -9.89 -18.66 14.27
C TRP A 74 -10.24 -20.13 14.51
N HIS A 75 -9.25 -20.97 14.81
CA HIS A 75 -9.48 -22.40 15.05
C HIS A 75 -10.19 -22.71 16.38
N LYS A 76 -10.26 -21.74 17.30
CA LYS A 76 -10.93 -21.86 18.61
C LYS A 76 -12.36 -21.33 18.58
N MET A 77 -12.73 -20.59 17.55
CA MET A 77 -14.06 -20.02 17.40
C MET A 77 -15.10 -21.09 17.08
N ASN A 78 -16.30 -20.92 17.62
CA ASN A 78 -17.47 -21.71 17.23
C ASN A 78 -18.10 -21.16 15.93
N SER A 79 -19.08 -21.90 15.39
CA SER A 79 -19.73 -21.54 14.11
C SER A 79 -20.40 -20.17 14.13
N GLU A 80 -21.01 -19.77 15.25
CA GLU A 80 -21.65 -18.46 15.39
C GLU A 80 -20.60 -17.34 15.36
N GLN A 81 -19.47 -17.51 16.05
CA GLN A 81 -18.36 -16.57 16.06
C GLN A 81 -17.72 -16.42 14.67
N HIS A 82 -17.53 -17.52 13.94
CA HIS A 82 -17.07 -17.45 12.53
C HIS A 82 -18.02 -16.66 11.65
N MET A 83 -19.33 -16.92 11.77
CA MET A 83 -20.36 -16.21 11.02
C MET A 83 -20.31 -14.71 11.34
N LEU A 84 -20.29 -14.33 12.61
CA LEU A 84 -20.26 -12.92 13.04
C LEU A 84 -18.98 -12.21 12.59
N CYS A 85 -17.83 -12.86 12.72
CA CYS A 85 -16.55 -12.32 12.26
C CYS A 85 -16.54 -12.09 10.73
N THR A 86 -16.98 -13.09 9.96
CA THR A 86 -17.06 -13.00 8.50
C THR A 86 -18.05 -11.92 8.06
N LYS A 87 -19.19 -11.81 8.75
CA LYS A 87 -20.17 -10.75 8.51
C LYS A 87 -19.57 -9.37 8.78
N ALA A 88 -18.86 -9.18 9.89
CA ALA A 88 -18.22 -7.91 10.19
C ALA A 88 -17.15 -7.54 9.13
N LEU A 89 -16.32 -8.50 8.71
CA LEU A 89 -15.31 -8.29 7.69
C LEU A 89 -15.93 -7.91 6.34
N SER A 90 -16.96 -8.64 5.90
CA SER A 90 -17.63 -8.36 4.62
C SER A 90 -18.32 -7.00 4.58
N LEU A 91 -18.94 -6.56 5.68
CA LEU A 91 -19.51 -5.21 5.78
C LEU A 91 -18.44 -4.13 5.71
N THR A 92 -17.28 -4.36 6.33
CA THR A 92 -16.12 -3.47 6.27
C THR A 92 -15.54 -3.39 4.85
N MET A 93 -15.31 -4.54 4.20
CA MET A 93 -14.84 -4.60 2.82
C MET A 93 -15.79 -3.91 1.86
N LYS A 94 -17.11 -4.07 2.06
CA LYS A 94 -18.12 -3.36 1.26
C LYS A 94 -17.99 -1.84 1.36
N LYS A 95 -17.74 -1.29 2.55
CA LYS A 95 -17.52 0.16 2.74
C LYS A 95 -16.26 0.66 2.05
N MET A 96 -15.17 -0.12 2.08
CA MET A 96 -13.94 0.22 1.35
C MET A 96 -14.15 0.15 -0.17
N ALA A 97 -14.82 -0.90 -0.65
CA ALA A 97 -15.07 -1.13 -2.07
C ALA A 97 -16.06 -0.13 -2.70
N SER A 98 -16.88 0.56 -1.89
CA SER A 98 -17.75 1.63 -2.37
C SER A 98 -17.04 2.98 -2.55
N LEU A 99 -15.73 3.07 -2.27
CA LEU A 99 -14.95 4.27 -2.52
C LEU A 99 -14.52 4.28 -3.99
N ASP A 100 -14.95 5.30 -4.72
CA ASP A 100 -14.61 5.45 -6.14
C ASP A 100 -13.27 6.17 -6.29
N PHE A 101 -12.40 5.61 -7.14
CA PHE A 101 -11.11 6.19 -7.49
C PHE A 101 -11.07 6.52 -8.99
N PRO A 102 -10.39 7.61 -9.39
CA PRO A 102 -10.40 8.09 -10.78
C PRO A 102 -9.48 7.29 -11.72
N ALA A 103 -8.70 6.37 -11.17
CA ALA A 103 -7.69 5.60 -11.88
C ALA A 103 -7.23 4.38 -11.07
N TYR A 104 -6.67 3.40 -11.78
CA TYR A 104 -5.87 2.31 -11.22
C TYR A 104 -4.47 2.84 -10.90
N GLY A 105 -3.99 2.56 -9.70
CA GLY A 105 -2.73 3.08 -9.19
C GLY A 105 -2.69 2.95 -7.68
N SER A 106 -1.74 3.65 -7.07
CA SER A 106 -1.66 3.74 -5.61
C SER A 106 -2.02 5.15 -5.16
N LEU A 107 -2.59 5.28 -3.95
CA LEU A 107 -2.99 6.56 -3.40
C LEU A 107 -1.78 7.26 -2.77
N TYR A 108 -1.65 8.57 -2.96
CA TYR A 108 -0.60 9.40 -2.38
C TYR A 108 -1.18 10.72 -1.88
N PHE A 109 -0.43 11.45 -1.07
CA PHE A 109 -0.74 12.86 -0.81
C PHE A 109 -0.52 13.70 -2.07
N ALA A 110 -1.29 14.77 -2.23
CA ALA A 110 -1.19 15.64 -3.42
C ALA A 110 0.20 16.28 -3.57
N ASP A 111 0.86 16.58 -2.46
CA ASP A 111 2.19 17.16 -2.35
C ASP A 111 3.34 16.13 -2.37
N ALA A 112 3.04 14.83 -2.48
CA ALA A 112 4.07 13.79 -2.59
C ALA A 112 5.03 14.09 -3.75
N PRO A 113 6.35 13.85 -3.63
CA PRO A 113 7.33 14.24 -4.64
C PRO A 113 7.35 13.28 -5.85
N LEU A 114 6.23 13.21 -6.58
CA LEU A 114 6.08 12.47 -7.83
C LEU A 114 6.06 13.42 -9.02
N ASP A 115 6.48 12.93 -10.19
CA ASP A 115 6.38 13.65 -11.45
C ASP A 115 4.91 14.02 -11.76
N LEU A 116 4.69 15.23 -12.29
CA LEU A 116 3.34 15.74 -12.57
C LEU A 116 2.56 14.83 -13.53
N ASP A 117 3.23 14.27 -14.54
CA ASP A 117 2.63 13.35 -15.51
C ASP A 117 2.28 11.98 -14.89
N SER A 118 2.85 11.68 -13.72
CA SER A 118 2.60 10.45 -12.97
C SER A 118 1.53 10.63 -11.88
N LYS A 119 0.77 11.74 -11.89
CA LYS A 119 -0.26 12.02 -10.89
C LYS A 119 -1.61 12.34 -11.53
N ILE A 120 -2.65 11.70 -11.00
CA ILE A 120 -4.04 12.05 -11.28
C ILE A 120 -4.63 12.65 -9.99
N PRO A 121 -4.98 13.95 -9.97
CA PRO A 121 -5.58 14.58 -8.79
C PRO A 121 -6.83 13.82 -8.32
N PHE A 122 -6.97 13.65 -7.00
CA PHE A 122 -8.07 12.92 -6.41
C PHE A 122 -8.48 13.52 -5.07
N GLU A 123 -9.68 14.07 -4.99
CA GLU A 123 -10.20 14.75 -3.80
C GLU A 123 -9.24 15.78 -3.18
N GLN A 124 -9.64 16.42 -2.08
CA GLN A 124 -8.81 17.44 -1.45
C GLN A 124 -7.64 16.76 -0.71
N GLY A 125 -6.42 17.01 -1.16
CA GLY A 125 -5.19 16.57 -0.49
C GLY A 125 -4.64 15.22 -0.93
N PHE A 126 -5.27 14.54 -1.89
CA PHE A 126 -4.80 13.24 -2.40
C PHE A 126 -4.61 13.23 -3.93
N CYS A 127 -3.89 12.23 -4.41
CA CYS A 127 -3.77 11.91 -5.83
C CYS A 127 -3.55 10.41 -6.03
N ILE A 128 -3.86 9.92 -7.23
CA ILE A 128 -3.50 8.57 -7.67
C ILE A 128 -2.20 8.68 -8.48
N GLY A 129 -1.21 7.88 -8.09
CA GLY A 129 0.10 7.85 -8.74
C GLY A 129 0.53 6.45 -9.16
N PRO A 130 1.84 6.23 -9.38
CA PRO A 130 2.36 4.95 -9.79
C PRO A 130 1.98 3.83 -8.82
N HIS A 131 1.69 2.65 -9.34
CA HIS A 131 1.23 1.52 -8.56
C HIS A 131 2.39 0.88 -7.78
N CYS A 132 2.23 0.71 -6.46
CA CYS A 132 3.27 0.22 -5.57
C CYS A 132 3.51 -1.31 -5.61
N SER A 133 2.76 -2.07 -6.41
CA SER A 133 2.95 -3.53 -6.44
C SER A 133 4.37 -3.90 -6.88
N PRO A 134 5.09 -4.76 -6.14
CA PRO A 134 6.43 -5.22 -6.48
C PRO A 134 6.59 -5.77 -7.90
N VAL A 135 5.50 -6.26 -8.51
CA VAL A 135 5.45 -6.74 -9.90
C VAL A 135 5.93 -5.66 -10.88
N PHE A 136 5.49 -4.42 -10.72
CA PHE A 136 5.87 -3.32 -11.62
C PHE A 136 7.29 -2.80 -11.36
N TRP A 137 7.91 -3.16 -10.24
CA TRP A 137 9.21 -2.64 -9.82
C TRP A 137 10.31 -3.71 -9.79
N ASN A 138 9.99 -4.91 -10.27
CA ASN A 138 10.86 -6.09 -10.27
C ASN A 138 11.45 -6.39 -8.89
N ARG A 139 10.59 -6.30 -7.87
CA ARG A 139 10.92 -6.51 -6.46
C ARG A 139 10.32 -7.78 -5.88
N ASN A 140 9.85 -8.72 -6.70
CA ASN A 140 9.46 -10.02 -6.18
C ASN A 140 10.70 -10.84 -5.79
N PRO A 141 10.57 -11.80 -4.86
CA PRO A 141 11.66 -12.69 -4.49
C PRO A 141 12.33 -13.34 -5.72
N GLY A 142 13.64 -13.20 -5.85
CA GLY A 142 14.44 -13.77 -6.94
C GLY A 142 14.58 -12.89 -8.20
N GLU A 143 13.87 -11.76 -8.30
CA GLU A 143 13.90 -10.90 -9.50
C GLU A 143 15.11 -9.96 -9.57
N HIS A 144 15.80 -9.73 -8.45
CA HIS A 144 16.90 -8.77 -8.33
C HIS A 144 18.09 -9.06 -9.28
N ASN A 145 18.23 -10.30 -9.75
CA ASN A 145 19.31 -10.73 -10.65
C ASN A 145 18.86 -10.89 -12.11
N LEU A 146 17.56 -10.77 -12.40
CA LEU A 146 16.97 -11.12 -13.70
C LEU A 146 16.51 -9.89 -14.49
N CYS A 147 16.22 -8.77 -13.82
CA CYS A 147 15.55 -7.62 -14.41
C CYS A 147 16.38 -6.33 -14.31
N ARG A 148 16.29 -5.45 -15.32
CA ARG A 148 17.19 -4.29 -15.52
C ARG A 148 16.74 -3.00 -14.82
N GLY A 149 15.66 -3.01 -14.04
CA GLY A 149 15.06 -1.82 -13.44
C GLY A 149 13.54 -1.94 -13.35
N PRO A 150 12.79 -0.90 -12.95
CA PRO A 150 11.34 -0.93 -12.93
C PRO A 150 10.72 -1.08 -14.33
N SER A 151 9.44 -1.46 -14.36
CA SER A 151 8.63 -1.52 -15.58
C SER A 151 8.60 -0.14 -16.25
N PRO A 152 8.57 -0.08 -17.60
CA PRO A 152 8.36 1.18 -18.31
C PRO A 152 6.98 1.81 -18.05
N ASN A 153 6.03 1.04 -17.51
CA ASN A 153 4.64 1.44 -17.33
C ASN A 153 4.18 1.05 -15.91
N CYS A 154 4.37 1.96 -14.95
CA CYS A 154 3.95 1.79 -13.56
C CYS A 154 2.62 2.49 -13.24
N GLY A 155 1.92 3.01 -14.24
CA GLY A 155 0.69 3.79 -14.06
C GLY A 155 0.97 5.24 -13.60
N PRO A 156 -0.08 5.98 -13.20
CA PRO A 156 -1.47 5.55 -13.03
C PRO A 156 -2.21 5.33 -14.36
N TRP A 157 -3.32 4.57 -14.33
CA TRP A 157 -4.11 4.21 -15.52
C TRP A 157 -5.58 4.57 -15.34
N ARG A 158 -6.17 5.28 -16.31
CA ARG A 158 -7.56 5.77 -16.20
C ARG A 158 -8.62 4.70 -16.44
N ASP A 159 -8.23 3.58 -17.04
CA ASP A 159 -9.16 2.52 -17.42
C ASP A 159 -8.50 1.14 -17.30
N LEU A 160 -9.34 0.10 -17.34
CA LEU A 160 -8.89 -1.27 -17.19
C LEU A 160 -7.98 -1.72 -18.34
N THR A 161 -8.19 -1.21 -19.55
CA THR A 161 -7.42 -1.58 -20.73
C THR A 161 -5.97 -1.12 -20.61
N SER A 162 -5.76 0.12 -20.18
CA SER A 162 -4.43 0.70 -19.94
C SER A 162 -3.73 0.03 -18.74
N TYR A 163 -4.46 -0.31 -17.68
CA TYR A 163 -3.93 -1.13 -16.57
C TYR A 163 -3.44 -2.51 -17.04
N CYS A 164 -4.28 -3.23 -17.80
CA CYS A 164 -3.91 -4.52 -18.39
C CYS A 164 -2.72 -4.37 -19.35
N GLY A 165 -2.67 -3.30 -20.13
CA GLY A 165 -1.51 -2.94 -20.95
C GLY A 165 -0.24 -2.80 -20.13
N GLY A 166 -0.28 -2.09 -19.01
CA GLY A 166 0.86 -1.96 -18.10
C GLY A 166 1.34 -3.30 -17.52
N LEU A 167 0.42 -4.22 -17.19
CA LEU A 167 0.78 -5.58 -16.77
C LEU A 167 1.48 -6.37 -17.89
N ILE A 168 0.97 -6.25 -19.12
CA ILE A 168 1.55 -6.90 -20.29
C ILE A 168 2.94 -6.33 -20.60
N ASP A 169 3.09 -5.01 -20.61
CA ASP A 169 4.36 -4.31 -20.79
C ASP A 169 5.39 -4.73 -19.74
N THR A 170 4.95 -4.84 -18.48
CA THR A 170 5.77 -5.34 -17.37
C THR A 170 6.24 -6.77 -17.65
N GLY A 171 5.34 -7.66 -18.09
CA GLY A 171 5.68 -9.02 -18.49
C GLY A 171 6.71 -9.07 -19.62
N PHE A 172 6.52 -8.29 -20.69
CA PHE A 172 7.47 -8.22 -21.81
C PHE A 172 8.82 -7.65 -21.42
N SER A 173 8.87 -6.66 -20.53
CA SER A 173 10.12 -6.05 -20.05
C SER A 173 11.07 -7.03 -19.35
N ARG A 174 10.52 -8.15 -18.87
CA ARG A 174 11.24 -9.22 -18.17
C ARG A 174 11.79 -10.30 -19.11
N LEU A 175 11.40 -10.29 -20.39
CA LEU A 175 11.91 -11.26 -21.35
C LEU A 175 13.36 -10.90 -21.76
N PRO A 176 14.26 -11.89 -21.88
CA PRO A 176 15.59 -11.66 -22.43
C PRO A 176 15.51 -11.08 -23.84
N ARG A 177 16.36 -10.09 -24.17
CA ARG A 177 16.47 -9.61 -25.55
C ARG A 177 16.97 -10.76 -26.44
N ARG A 178 16.31 -10.97 -27.58
CA ARG A 178 16.85 -11.86 -28.62
C ARG A 178 18.19 -11.29 -29.08
N THR A 179 19.25 -12.06 -28.86
CA THR A 179 20.61 -11.83 -29.38
C THR A 179 20.65 -12.09 -30.88
#